data_AF-A0A8H5M017-F1
#
_entry.id   AF-A0A8H5M017-F1
#
_cell.length_a   1.000
_cell.length_b   1.000
_cell.length_c   1.000
_cell.angle_alpha   90.00
_cell.angle_beta   90.00
_cell.angle_gamma   90.00
#
_symmetry.space_group_name_H-M   'P 1'
#
loop_
_entity.id
_entity.type
_entity.pdbx_description
1 polymer ?
#
loop_
_entity_poly.entity_id
_entity_poly.type
_entity_poly.pdbx_seq_one_letter_code
_entity_poly.pdbx_strand_id
1 'polypeptide(L)'
;MPRCSQAPNTNTTASNTSTLPQQKKAPSPSLSVLFRFRPAPHSPVLCQLAPERLLPAAKLVEAHCDAINVNLGWPQEIARHVNALNKVLSVPVTAKFHIFPEGKLAYAQMHERVGARIHTYHEQGGKKSGLASYANISAVKAAVRIPFVNCNIPFSSDIARCLAETGTDAVMPTEGVLDDAALFHGLPSSSPPFFSFSGHPSSHTALDAYRTPTHPPCARAAHALGSSRAPEA
;
A
#
# COMPACT_ATOMS: atom_id res chain seq x y z
N MET A 1 -44.27 1.87 -60.07
CA MET A 1 -45.41 0.96 -59.78
C MET A 1 -44.86 -0.46 -59.73
N PRO A 2 -45.23 -1.35 -58.79
CA PRO A 2 -46.04 -1.18 -57.59
C PRO A 2 -45.28 -1.60 -56.31
N ARG A 3 -46.07 -1.79 -55.25
CA ARG A 3 -45.82 -1.74 -53.83
C ARG A 3 -45.97 -3.15 -53.23
N CYS A 4 -45.32 -3.35 -52.08
CA CYS A 4 -45.88 -3.94 -50.86
C CYS A 4 -45.95 -5.47 -50.69
N SER A 5 -45.27 -5.96 -49.66
CA SER A 5 -45.83 -6.70 -48.50
C SER A 5 -44.67 -7.26 -47.63
N GLN A 6 -44.73 -7.49 -46.32
CA GLN A 6 -45.46 -6.99 -45.16
C GLN A 6 -44.68 -7.52 -43.92
N ALA A 7 -44.34 -6.64 -42.95
CA ALA A 7 -44.24 -6.78 -41.45
C ALA A 7 -43.71 -8.07 -40.76
N PRO A 8 -43.60 -8.10 -39.41
CA PRO A 8 -42.59 -7.44 -38.58
C PRO A 8 -41.81 -8.46 -37.70
N ASN A 9 -40.65 -8.10 -37.15
CA ASN A 9 -40.23 -8.73 -35.89
C ASN A 9 -39.37 -7.80 -35.04
N THR A 10 -39.94 -7.43 -33.92
CA THR A 10 -39.34 -6.78 -32.77
C THR A 10 -38.29 -7.69 -32.15
N ASN A 11 -37.08 -7.19 -31.91
CA ASN A 11 -36.27 -7.63 -30.79
C ASN A 11 -35.30 -6.53 -30.36
N THR A 12 -35.85 -5.65 -29.51
CA THR A 12 -35.10 -4.84 -28.56
C THR A 12 -34.28 -5.77 -27.68
N THR A 13 -32.96 -5.83 -27.90
CA THR A 13 -32.07 -6.54 -26.96
C THR A 13 -31.57 -5.51 -25.96
N ALA A 14 -32.25 -5.44 -24.82
CA ALA A 14 -31.79 -4.68 -23.66
C ALA A 14 -30.51 -5.32 -23.13
N SER A 15 -29.45 -4.53 -23.06
CA SER A 15 -28.17 -4.88 -22.45
C SER A 15 -28.32 -4.91 -20.92
N ASN A 16 -28.67 -6.07 -20.37
CA ASN A 16 -28.62 -6.31 -18.93
C ASN A 16 -27.16 -6.36 -18.46
N THR A 17 -26.64 -5.21 -18.03
CA THR A 17 -25.43 -5.14 -17.20
C THR A 17 -25.82 -5.52 -15.77
N SER A 18 -25.64 -6.80 -15.43
CA SER A 18 -25.71 -7.29 -14.06
C SER A 18 -24.58 -6.66 -13.25
N THR A 19 -24.88 -5.57 -12.56
CA THR A 19 -24.03 -4.99 -11.52
C THR A 19 -24.29 -5.79 -10.25
N LEU A 20 -23.41 -6.75 -9.97
CA LEU A 20 -23.36 -7.37 -8.65
C LEU A 20 -23.12 -6.26 -7.60
N PRO A 21 -23.92 -6.19 -6.52
CA PRO A 21 -23.73 -5.20 -5.50
C PRO A 21 -22.35 -5.41 -4.85
N GLN A 22 -21.45 -4.45 -5.03
CA GLN A 22 -20.21 -4.38 -4.26
C GLN A 22 -20.59 -4.32 -2.78
N GLN A 23 -20.40 -5.42 -2.05
CA GLN A 23 -20.48 -5.40 -0.60
C GLN A 23 -19.51 -4.35 -0.09
N LYS A 24 -20.03 -3.27 0.50
CA LYS A 24 -19.24 -2.31 1.26
C LYS A 24 -18.56 -3.07 2.40
N LYS A 25 -17.28 -3.38 2.21
CA LYS A 25 -16.41 -3.92 3.25
C LYS A 25 -16.44 -2.91 4.42
N ALA A 26 -16.78 -3.38 5.62
CA ALA A 26 -16.73 -2.54 6.81
C ALA A 26 -15.33 -1.91 6.93
N PRO A 27 -15.23 -0.64 7.37
CA PRO A 27 -13.93 0.00 7.54
C PRO A 27 -13.03 -0.87 8.43
N SER A 28 -11.84 -1.20 7.92
CA SER A 28 -10.84 -1.94 8.70
C SER A 28 -10.59 -1.17 10.02
N PRO A 29 -10.47 -1.86 11.17
CA PRO A 29 -10.09 -1.22 12.43
C PRO A 29 -8.86 -0.32 12.25
N SER A 30 -8.73 0.75 13.04
CA SER A 30 -7.52 1.59 13.02
C SER A 30 -6.28 0.70 13.13
N LEU A 31 -5.19 1.08 12.48
CA LEU A 31 -3.94 0.31 12.50
C LEU A 31 -3.53 -0.07 13.93
N SER A 32 -3.68 0.83 14.89
CA SER A 32 -3.46 0.57 16.32
C SER A 32 -4.29 -0.60 16.88
N VAL A 33 -5.58 -0.72 16.51
CA VAL A 33 -6.46 -1.84 16.88
C VAL A 33 -6.13 -3.11 16.06
N LEU A 34 -5.78 -2.93 14.78
CA LEU A 34 -5.45 -4.00 13.85
C LEU A 34 -4.14 -4.72 14.22
N PHE A 35 -3.20 -3.99 14.81
CA PHE A 35 -1.83 -4.44 15.04
C PHE A 35 -1.51 -4.84 16.48
N ARG A 36 -2.33 -4.46 17.47
CA ARG A 36 -2.08 -4.74 18.89
C ARG A 36 -0.64 -4.35 19.32
N PHE A 37 -0.13 -3.25 18.81
CA PHE A 37 1.15 -2.71 19.26
C PHE A 37 1.10 -2.38 20.76
N ARG A 38 2.26 -2.26 21.40
CA ARG A 38 2.30 -1.94 22.83
C ARG A 38 1.56 -0.61 23.04
N PRO A 39 0.65 -0.53 24.02
CA PRO A 39 0.01 0.74 24.34
C PRO A 39 1.10 1.75 24.71
N ALA A 40 1.22 2.81 23.93
CA ALA A 40 2.24 3.82 24.14
C ALA A 40 1.70 5.20 23.77
N PRO A 41 2.22 6.27 24.39
CA PRO A 41 1.79 7.64 24.11
C PRO A 41 2.24 8.15 22.73
N HIS A 42 3.08 7.39 22.03
CA HIS A 42 3.64 7.71 20.73
C HIS A 42 3.10 6.78 19.63
N SER A 43 3.21 7.22 18.37
CA SER A 43 2.95 6.39 17.20
C SER A 43 3.81 5.11 17.23
N PRO A 44 3.30 3.96 16.74
CA PRO A 44 4.08 2.73 16.69
C PRO A 44 5.38 2.87 15.90
N VAL A 45 6.46 2.28 16.41
CA VAL A 45 7.79 2.31 15.78
C VAL A 45 8.14 0.95 15.21
N LEU A 46 8.40 0.87 13.90
CA LEU A 46 8.88 -0.34 13.23
C LEU A 46 10.35 -0.17 12.86
N CYS A 47 11.21 -1.07 13.32
CA CYS A 47 12.63 -1.04 12.99
C CYS A 47 12.94 -2.05 11.88
N GLN A 48 13.41 -1.56 10.73
CA GLN A 48 13.94 -2.42 9.67
C GLN A 48 15.46 -2.56 9.84
N LEU A 49 15.95 -3.80 9.81
CA LEU A 49 17.35 -4.11 10.13
C LEU A 49 18.08 -4.77 8.96
N ALA A 50 19.41 -4.60 8.92
CA ALA A 50 20.30 -5.18 7.93
C ALA A 50 20.60 -6.68 8.22
N PRO A 51 20.99 -7.48 7.20
CA PRO A 51 21.01 -8.94 7.31
C PRO A 51 22.17 -9.49 8.11
N GLU A 52 23.38 -8.94 7.96
CA GLU A 52 24.62 -9.49 8.56
C GLU A 52 24.56 -9.63 10.08
N ARG A 53 23.71 -8.85 10.76
CA ARG A 53 23.56 -8.87 12.22
C ARG A 53 22.10 -8.86 12.64
N LEU A 54 21.21 -9.44 11.83
CA LEU A 54 19.76 -9.29 12.02
C LEU A 54 19.29 -9.66 13.43
N LEU A 55 19.65 -10.85 13.95
CA LEU A 55 19.19 -11.28 15.26
C LEU A 55 19.84 -10.49 16.42
N PRO A 56 21.17 -10.33 16.50
CA PRO A 56 21.78 -9.49 17.55
C PRO A 56 21.25 -8.06 17.55
N ALA A 57 21.07 -7.44 16.37
CA ALA A 57 20.52 -6.11 16.25
C ALA A 57 19.04 -6.07 16.68
N ALA A 58 18.23 -7.06 16.29
CA ALA A 58 16.84 -7.16 16.71
C ALA A 58 16.72 -7.27 18.23
N LYS A 59 17.59 -8.06 18.87
CA LYS A 59 17.65 -8.17 20.33
C LYS A 59 18.04 -6.87 21.03
N LEU A 60 18.90 -6.07 20.41
CA LEU A 60 19.29 -4.78 20.95
C LEU A 60 18.13 -3.75 20.90
N VAL A 61 17.30 -3.80 19.86
CA VAL A 61 16.25 -2.78 19.62
C VAL A 61 14.85 -3.22 20.01
N GLU A 62 14.58 -4.51 20.28
CA GLU A 62 13.20 -5.00 20.55
C GLU A 62 12.52 -4.30 21.73
N ALA A 63 13.28 -3.83 22.72
CA ALA A 63 12.74 -3.05 23.84
C ALA A 63 12.26 -1.65 23.42
N HIS A 64 12.76 -1.12 22.31
CA HIS A 64 12.59 0.25 21.82
C HIS A 64 11.69 0.38 20.59
N CYS A 65 11.15 -0.73 20.06
CA CYS A 65 10.27 -0.73 18.90
C CYS A 65 9.04 -1.61 19.09
N ASP A 66 7.99 -1.36 18.33
CA ASP A 66 6.75 -2.12 18.37
C ASP A 66 6.77 -3.34 17.44
N ALA A 67 7.68 -3.35 16.45
CA ALA A 67 7.91 -4.49 15.56
C ALA A 67 9.30 -4.45 14.94
N ILE A 68 9.76 -5.63 14.50
CA ILE A 68 10.92 -5.77 13.60
C ILE A 68 10.44 -6.03 12.18
N ASN A 69 10.89 -5.21 11.22
CA ASN A 69 10.59 -5.38 9.80
C ASN A 69 11.75 -6.09 9.08
N VAL A 70 11.42 -7.15 8.34
CA VAL A 70 12.36 -7.89 7.50
C VAL A 70 12.15 -7.52 6.03
N ASN A 71 13.18 -6.93 5.42
CA ASN A 71 13.23 -6.58 3.99
C ASN A 71 14.53 -7.12 3.35
N LEU A 72 14.88 -8.37 3.64
CA LEU A 72 16.21 -8.91 3.39
C LEU A 72 16.16 -10.06 2.40
N GLY A 73 16.26 -9.70 1.12
CA GLY A 73 16.50 -10.65 0.03
C GLY A 73 15.24 -11.23 -0.60
N TRP A 74 15.37 -12.46 -1.09
CA TRP A 74 14.33 -13.19 -1.80
C TRP A 74 13.18 -13.59 -0.86
N PRO A 75 11.97 -13.87 -1.38
CA PRO A 75 10.81 -14.21 -0.56
C PRO A 75 11.07 -15.33 0.45
N GLN A 76 11.85 -16.33 0.07
CA GLN A 76 12.21 -17.46 0.92
C GLN A 76 13.10 -17.04 2.08
N GLU A 77 14.01 -16.09 1.85
CA GLU A 77 14.90 -15.54 2.88
C GLU A 77 14.12 -14.72 3.90
N ILE A 78 13.18 -13.90 3.43
CA ILE A 78 12.23 -13.19 4.29
C ILE A 78 11.46 -14.20 5.15
N ALA A 79 10.93 -15.26 4.55
CA ALA A 79 10.18 -16.27 5.30
C ALA A 79 11.04 -16.98 6.37
N ARG A 80 12.27 -17.33 6.03
CA ARG A 80 13.24 -17.95 6.95
C ARG A 80 13.52 -17.05 8.16
N HIS A 81 13.79 -15.76 7.91
CA HIS A 81 14.04 -14.79 8.96
C HIS A 81 12.80 -14.53 9.83
N VAL A 82 11.62 -14.36 9.22
CA VAL A 82 10.36 -14.18 9.96
C VAL A 82 10.12 -15.35 10.90
N ASN A 83 10.23 -16.59 10.41
CA ASN A 83 10.06 -17.80 11.22
C ASN A 83 11.08 -17.88 12.37
N ALA A 84 12.34 -17.55 12.10
CA ALA A 84 13.41 -17.62 13.11
C ALA A 84 13.23 -16.55 14.20
N LEU A 85 12.96 -15.29 13.80
CA LEU A 85 12.81 -14.16 14.72
C LEU A 85 11.55 -14.28 15.58
N ASN A 86 10.43 -14.77 15.03
CA ASN A 86 9.19 -15.00 15.78
C ASN A 86 9.36 -15.96 16.96
N LYS A 87 10.37 -16.84 16.95
CA LYS A 87 10.64 -17.79 18.03
C LYS A 87 11.40 -17.18 19.21
N VAL A 88 12.04 -16.04 19.00
CA VAL A 88 13.02 -15.49 19.95
C VAL A 88 12.71 -14.05 20.35
N LEU A 89 12.03 -13.26 19.52
CA LEU A 89 11.67 -11.88 19.83
C LEU A 89 10.35 -11.80 20.61
N SER A 90 10.27 -10.79 21.48
CA SER A 90 9.07 -10.45 22.25
C SER A 90 8.10 -9.56 21.49
N VAL A 91 8.56 -8.92 20.41
CA VAL A 91 7.78 -8.05 19.53
C VAL A 91 7.46 -8.75 18.21
N PRO A 92 6.33 -8.41 17.55
CA PRO A 92 5.96 -9.01 16.28
C PRO A 92 6.98 -8.75 15.17
N VAL A 93 7.06 -9.69 14.23
CA VAL A 93 7.86 -9.55 13.01
C VAL A 93 6.96 -9.24 11.82
N THR A 94 7.38 -8.29 11.00
CA THR A 94 6.70 -7.86 9.77
C THR A 94 7.59 -8.11 8.55
N ALA A 95 6.99 -8.19 7.37
CA ALA A 95 7.70 -8.50 6.14
C ALA A 95 7.46 -7.41 5.09
N LYS A 96 8.56 -6.88 4.54
CA LYS A 96 8.54 -6.04 3.36
C LYS A 96 9.09 -6.80 2.17
N PHE A 97 8.38 -6.77 1.05
CA PHE A 97 8.81 -7.47 -0.17
C PHE A 97 8.37 -6.75 -1.45
N HIS A 98 9.02 -7.12 -2.55
CA HIS A 98 8.82 -6.54 -3.87
C HIS A 98 8.05 -7.46 -4.82
N ILE A 99 7.66 -6.99 -6.01
CA ILE A 99 7.08 -7.89 -7.02
C ILE A 99 8.10 -8.94 -7.46
N PHE A 100 7.60 -10.17 -7.57
CA PHE A 100 8.29 -11.24 -8.28
C PHE A 100 7.41 -11.66 -9.46
N PRO A 101 7.97 -11.81 -10.68
CA PRO A 101 7.19 -12.12 -11.89
C PRO A 101 6.32 -13.36 -11.72
N GLU A 102 6.84 -14.36 -11.00
CA GLU A 102 6.17 -15.61 -10.70
C GLU A 102 5.96 -15.77 -9.20
N GLY A 103 4.85 -16.40 -8.80
CA GLY A 103 4.63 -16.81 -7.41
C GLY A 103 4.31 -15.70 -6.40
N LYS A 104 4.11 -14.44 -6.80
CA LYS A 104 3.86 -13.30 -5.88
C LYS A 104 2.75 -13.54 -4.83
N LEU A 105 1.64 -14.18 -5.22
CA LEU A 105 0.57 -14.56 -4.28
C LEU A 105 1.05 -15.64 -3.29
N ALA A 106 1.72 -16.68 -3.80
CA ALA A 106 2.24 -17.77 -2.97
C ALA A 106 3.29 -17.28 -1.96
N TYR A 107 4.10 -16.29 -2.35
CA TYR A 107 5.09 -15.65 -1.48
C TYR A 107 4.44 -14.82 -0.37
N ALA A 108 3.46 -13.99 -0.71
CA ALA A 108 2.71 -13.25 0.30
C ALA A 108 2.06 -14.21 1.31
N GLN A 109 1.39 -15.25 0.83
CA GLN A 109 0.80 -16.25 1.72
C GLN A 109 1.85 -17.04 2.52
N MET A 110 3.04 -17.28 1.97
CA MET A 110 4.14 -17.93 2.69
C MET A 110 4.61 -17.08 3.86
N HIS A 111 4.82 -15.78 3.65
CA HIS A 111 5.21 -14.84 4.71
C HIS A 111 4.15 -14.79 5.82
N GLU A 112 2.87 -14.75 5.47
CA GLU A 112 1.76 -14.86 6.42
C GLU A 112 1.80 -16.18 7.20
N ARG A 113 1.98 -17.32 6.52
CA ARG A 113 2.05 -18.65 7.15
C ARG A 113 3.19 -18.80 8.15
N VAL A 114 4.37 -18.22 7.87
CA VAL A 114 5.50 -18.24 8.82
C VAL A 114 5.36 -17.20 9.94
N GLY A 115 4.28 -16.43 9.93
CA GLY A 115 3.86 -15.59 11.05
C GLY A 115 4.15 -14.11 10.88
N ALA A 116 4.42 -13.60 9.67
CA ALA A 116 4.50 -12.16 9.44
C ALA A 116 3.18 -11.50 9.85
N ARG A 117 3.26 -10.39 10.59
CA ARG A 117 2.07 -9.70 11.11
C ARG A 117 1.58 -8.57 10.23
N ILE A 118 2.45 -8.02 9.39
CA ILE A 118 2.13 -6.95 8.43
C ILE A 118 2.89 -7.26 7.15
N HIS A 119 2.23 -7.05 6.01
CA HIS A 119 2.90 -6.94 4.73
C HIS A 119 3.07 -5.50 4.31
N THR A 120 4.30 -5.15 3.99
CA THR A 120 4.68 -3.88 3.39
C THR A 120 5.11 -4.18 1.96
N TYR A 121 4.29 -3.82 0.98
CA TYR A 121 4.48 -4.26 -0.39
C TYR A 121 4.83 -3.10 -1.30
N HIS A 122 5.97 -3.21 -1.98
CA HIS A 122 6.36 -2.25 -3.00
C HIS A 122 6.45 -2.97 -4.34
N GLU A 123 5.52 -2.70 -5.24
CA GLU A 123 5.51 -3.39 -6.53
C GLU A 123 6.81 -3.15 -7.31
N GLN A 124 7.36 -1.94 -7.27
CA GLN A 124 8.65 -1.64 -7.89
C GLN A 124 9.80 -2.16 -7.02
N GLY A 125 10.83 -2.79 -7.62
CA GLY A 125 11.97 -3.34 -6.91
C GLY A 125 13.32 -2.86 -7.45
N GLY A 126 14.29 -2.65 -6.56
CA GLY A 126 15.65 -2.23 -6.93
C GLY A 126 15.71 -0.80 -7.46
N LYS A 127 16.45 -0.56 -8.55
CA LYS A 127 16.55 0.76 -9.21
C LYS A 127 15.36 1.09 -10.12
N LYS A 128 14.33 0.24 -10.15
CA LYS A 128 13.16 0.46 -11.00
C LYS A 128 12.28 1.52 -10.34
N SER A 129 12.09 2.64 -11.02
CA SER A 129 11.08 3.65 -10.72
C SER A 129 9.91 3.50 -11.68
N GLY A 130 8.70 3.83 -11.23
CA GLY A 130 7.51 3.77 -12.05
C GLY A 130 6.24 3.60 -11.24
N LEU A 131 5.09 3.74 -11.90
CA LEU A 131 3.79 3.53 -11.26
C LEU A 131 3.54 2.04 -11.03
N ALA A 132 3.04 1.70 -9.85
CA ALA A 132 2.56 0.37 -9.53
C ALA A 132 1.21 0.07 -10.22
N SER A 133 0.98 -1.20 -10.55
CA SER A 133 -0.32 -1.69 -10.99
C SER A 133 -1.23 -1.93 -9.79
N TYR A 134 -2.23 -1.07 -9.61
CA TYR A 134 -3.21 -1.22 -8.52
C TYR A 134 -3.99 -2.55 -8.63
N ALA A 135 -4.16 -3.08 -9.84
CA ALA A 135 -4.71 -4.42 -10.03
C ALA A 135 -3.83 -5.52 -9.42
N ASN A 136 -2.50 -5.42 -9.57
CA ASN A 136 -1.57 -6.36 -8.95
C ASN A 136 -1.57 -6.24 -7.43
N ILE A 137 -1.53 -5.01 -6.91
CA ILE A 137 -1.58 -4.75 -5.47
C ILE A 137 -2.88 -5.31 -4.87
N SER A 138 -4.02 -5.06 -5.52
CA SER A 138 -5.33 -5.57 -5.11
C SER A 138 -5.35 -7.10 -5.08
N ALA A 139 -4.82 -7.76 -6.12
CA ALA A 139 -4.74 -9.22 -6.18
C ALA A 139 -3.88 -9.82 -5.05
N VAL A 140 -2.73 -9.20 -4.72
CA VAL A 140 -1.88 -9.65 -3.62
C VAL A 140 -2.56 -9.39 -2.27
N LYS A 141 -3.16 -8.21 -2.08
CA LYS A 141 -3.92 -7.88 -0.86
C LYS A 141 -5.06 -8.86 -0.61
N ALA A 142 -5.77 -9.27 -1.66
CA ALA A 142 -6.87 -10.23 -1.57
C ALA A 142 -6.40 -11.65 -1.20
N ALA A 143 -5.14 -12.00 -1.46
CA ALA A 143 -4.59 -13.32 -1.21
C ALA A 143 -4.16 -13.55 0.25
N VAL A 144 -4.08 -12.50 1.08
CA VAL A 144 -3.63 -12.55 2.47
C VAL A 144 -4.64 -11.92 3.42
N ARG A 145 -4.66 -12.38 4.68
CA ARG A 145 -5.60 -11.90 5.69
C ARG A 145 -4.96 -10.89 6.63
N ILE A 146 -3.64 -10.94 6.78
CA ILE A 146 -2.92 -9.94 7.57
C ILE A 146 -3.03 -8.55 6.94
N PRO A 147 -2.84 -7.50 7.74
CA PRO A 147 -2.85 -6.14 7.23
C PRO A 147 -1.77 -5.90 6.18
N PHE A 148 -2.08 -5.01 5.25
CA PHE A 148 -1.27 -4.79 4.07
C PHE A 148 -1.11 -3.31 3.77
N VAL A 149 0.13 -2.91 3.55
CA VAL A 149 0.55 -1.52 3.32
C VAL A 149 1.10 -1.41 1.90
N ASN A 150 0.50 -0.56 1.06
CA ASN A 150 1.08 -0.24 -0.25
C ASN A 150 2.19 0.82 -0.11
N CYS A 151 3.35 0.58 -0.73
CA CYS A 151 4.50 1.47 -0.65
C CYS A 151 4.65 2.44 -1.84
N ASN A 152 3.75 2.40 -2.83
CA ASN A 152 3.91 3.17 -4.07
C ASN A 152 2.99 4.42 -4.07
N ILE A 153 3.26 5.40 -3.20
CA ILE A 153 2.53 6.68 -3.15
C ILE A 153 3.50 7.82 -3.50
N PRO A 154 3.44 8.37 -4.71
CA PRO A 154 4.26 9.51 -5.10
C PRO A 154 3.68 10.84 -4.60
N PHE A 155 2.36 10.99 -4.53
CA PHE A 155 1.70 12.24 -4.13
C PHE A 155 0.63 12.03 -3.07
N SER A 156 0.40 13.05 -2.23
CA SER A 156 -0.68 13.06 -1.24
C SER A 156 -2.06 12.80 -1.86
N SER A 157 -2.30 13.36 -3.05
CA SER A 157 -3.56 13.19 -3.81
C SER A 157 -3.82 11.75 -4.26
N ASP A 158 -2.80 10.89 -4.31
CA ASP A 158 -2.95 9.49 -4.69
C ASP A 158 -3.43 8.59 -3.56
N ILE A 159 -3.35 9.03 -2.30
CA ILE A 159 -3.63 8.21 -1.12
C ILE A 159 -5.05 7.66 -1.15
N ALA A 160 -6.05 8.54 -1.31
CA ALA A 160 -7.47 8.15 -1.27
C ALA A 160 -7.82 7.18 -2.40
N ARG A 161 -7.32 7.46 -3.61
CA ARG A 161 -7.52 6.61 -4.79
C ARG A 161 -6.85 5.25 -4.61
N CYS A 162 -5.62 5.22 -4.10
CA CYS A 162 -4.90 3.99 -3.83
C CYS A 162 -5.67 3.08 -2.87
N LEU A 163 -6.10 3.61 -1.73
CA LEU A 163 -6.87 2.86 -0.74
C LEU A 163 -8.17 2.31 -1.33
N ALA A 164 -8.89 3.13 -2.10
CA ALA A 164 -10.16 2.75 -2.72
C ALA A 164 -10.00 1.64 -3.78
N GLU A 165 -9.01 1.75 -4.67
CA GLU A 165 -8.83 0.80 -5.79
C GLU A 165 -8.14 -0.49 -5.36
N THR A 166 -7.17 -0.41 -4.44
CA THR A 166 -6.37 -1.57 -4.03
C THR A 166 -6.98 -2.34 -2.86
N GLY A 167 -7.83 -1.70 -2.06
CA GLY A 167 -8.37 -2.26 -0.82
C GLY A 167 -7.30 -2.53 0.25
N THR A 168 -6.13 -1.88 0.14
CA THR A 168 -5.07 -1.94 1.14
C THR A 168 -5.48 -1.26 2.44
N ASP A 169 -4.92 -1.71 3.56
CA ASP A 169 -5.30 -1.22 4.88
C ASP A 169 -4.58 0.10 5.24
N ALA A 170 -3.43 0.34 4.61
CA ALA A 170 -2.66 1.56 4.77
C ALA A 170 -1.76 1.83 3.56
N VAL A 171 -1.17 3.01 3.56
CA VAL A 171 -0.14 3.41 2.60
C VAL A 171 1.13 3.85 3.29
N MET A 172 2.26 3.70 2.62
CA MET A 172 3.56 4.21 3.03
C MET A 172 4.21 4.88 1.82
N PRO A 173 4.48 6.20 1.82
CA PRO A 173 5.22 6.83 0.74
C PRO A 173 6.65 6.32 0.73
N THR A 174 7.20 6.17 -0.47
CA THR A 174 8.60 5.81 -0.68
C THR A 174 9.32 7.00 -1.28
N GLU A 175 9.28 7.21 -2.60
CA GLU A 175 9.97 8.32 -3.24
C GLU A 175 9.30 9.68 -2.95
N GLY A 176 7.97 9.73 -2.87
CA GLY A 176 7.24 10.99 -2.67
C GLY A 176 7.62 11.76 -1.39
N VAL A 177 8.06 11.07 -0.34
CA VAL A 177 8.50 11.72 0.92
C VAL A 177 9.88 12.37 0.80
N LEU A 178 10.70 11.96 -0.18
CA LEU A 178 11.99 12.59 -0.47
C LEU A 178 11.80 13.95 -1.14
N ASP A 179 10.72 14.10 -1.92
CA ASP A 179 10.36 15.34 -2.61
C ASP A 179 9.52 16.26 -1.72
N ASP A 180 8.61 15.70 -0.92
CA ASP A 180 7.71 16.43 -0.03
C ASP A 180 7.61 15.74 1.35
N ALA A 181 8.35 16.26 2.33
CA ALA A 181 8.29 15.77 3.71
C ALA A 181 6.92 16.04 4.38
N ALA A 182 6.12 16.97 3.83
CA ALA A 182 4.78 17.31 4.29
C ALA A 182 3.68 16.54 3.53
N LEU A 183 4.00 15.44 2.84
CA LEU A 183 3.05 14.64 2.04
C LEU A 183 1.75 14.27 2.78
N PHE A 184 1.82 14.07 4.10
CA PHE A 184 0.65 13.73 4.92
C PHE A 184 -0.02 14.93 5.61
N HIS A 185 0.49 16.14 5.42
CA HIS A 185 -0.05 17.34 6.04
C HIS A 185 -1.49 17.60 5.59
N GLY A 186 -2.36 18.00 6.54
CA GLY A 186 -3.77 18.31 6.26
C GLY A 186 -4.68 17.10 6.09
N LEU A 187 -4.18 15.87 6.15
CA LEU A 187 -5.03 14.68 6.16
C LEU A 187 -5.75 14.53 7.51
N PRO A 188 -7.00 14.04 7.52
CA PRO A 188 -7.74 13.83 8.75
C PRO A 188 -7.03 12.80 9.64
N SER A 189 -6.70 13.20 10.86
CA SER A 189 -6.21 12.30 11.90
C SER A 189 -7.32 11.30 12.27
N SER A 190 -7.03 10.00 12.14
CA SER A 190 -7.89 8.93 12.69
C SER A 190 -7.62 8.64 14.17
N SER A 191 -6.68 9.35 14.80
CA SER A 191 -6.46 9.28 16.24
C SER A 191 -7.69 9.82 16.98
N PRO A 192 -8.18 9.16 18.04
CA PRO A 192 -9.16 9.80 18.91
C PRO A 192 -8.57 11.13 19.39
N PRO A 193 -9.37 12.20 19.53
CA PRO A 193 -8.86 13.46 20.04
C PRO A 193 -8.22 13.18 21.40
N PHE A 194 -6.92 13.45 21.49
CA PHE A 194 -6.22 13.50 22.76
C PHE A 194 -7.02 14.43 23.66
N PHE A 195 -7.24 14.06 24.93
CA PHE A 195 -7.91 14.94 25.89
C PHE A 195 -7.32 16.34 25.75
N SER A 196 -8.12 17.27 25.24
CA SER A 196 -7.71 18.65 25.04
C SER A 196 -7.54 19.24 26.43
N PHE A 197 -6.30 19.36 26.89
CA PHE A 197 -6.02 20.23 28.02
C PHE A 197 -6.21 21.65 27.50
N SER A 198 -7.33 22.26 27.87
CA SER A 198 -7.66 23.64 27.54
C SER A 198 -6.58 24.57 28.10
N GLY A 199 -5.65 25.01 27.25
CA GLY A 199 -4.66 26.01 27.66
C GLY A 199 -3.43 26.13 26.77
N HIS A 200 -3.59 26.47 25.48
CA HIS A 200 -2.80 27.53 24.85
C HIS A 200 -3.20 27.77 23.38
N PRO A 201 -3.21 29.04 22.91
CA PRO A 201 -3.42 29.35 21.50
C PRO A 201 -2.13 29.08 20.72
N SER A 202 -2.08 27.98 19.98
CA SER A 202 -1.01 27.72 19.01
C SER A 202 -1.27 28.52 17.74
N SER A 203 -0.45 29.53 17.48
CA SER A 203 -0.43 30.29 16.24
C SER A 203 0.03 29.41 15.07
N HIS A 204 -0.91 28.94 14.26
CA HIS A 204 -0.65 28.28 12.98
C HIS A 204 -0.35 29.34 11.92
N THR A 205 0.92 29.70 11.71
CA THR A 205 1.28 30.63 10.61
C THR A 205 2.52 30.23 9.80
N ALA A 206 3.30 29.24 10.21
CA ALA A 206 4.57 28.92 9.54
C ALA A 206 4.47 27.88 8.40
N LEU A 207 3.49 26.97 8.43
CA LEU A 207 3.38 25.85 7.46
C LEU A 207 2.46 26.13 6.27
N ASP A 208 1.57 27.13 6.35
CA ASP A 208 0.69 27.53 5.24
C ASP A 208 1.44 28.14 4.04
N ALA A 209 2.71 28.52 4.23
CA ALA A 209 3.55 29.10 3.18
C ALA A 209 4.06 28.07 2.15
N TYR A 210 3.96 26.77 2.44
CA TYR A 210 4.41 25.68 1.56
C TYR A 210 3.29 25.09 0.67
N ARG A 211 2.23 25.86 0.39
CA ARG A 211 1.23 25.47 -0.62
C ARG A 211 1.91 25.34 -1.98
N THR A 212 2.17 24.11 -2.42
CA THR A 212 2.52 23.82 -3.80
C THR A 212 1.31 24.10 -4.71
N PRO A 213 1.53 24.45 -5.99
CA PRO A 213 0.44 24.71 -6.91
C PRO A 213 -0.41 23.46 -7.07
N THR A 214 -1.73 23.63 -7.07
CA THR A 214 -2.69 22.59 -7.46
C THR A 214 -2.30 22.04 -8.83
N HIS A 215 -1.72 20.83 -8.87
CA HIS A 215 -1.47 20.15 -10.13
C HIS A 215 -2.80 19.73 -10.77
N PRO A 216 -2.95 19.88 -12.09
CA PRO A 216 -4.14 19.41 -12.79
C PRO A 216 -4.27 17.88 -12.64
N PRO A 217 -5.49 17.32 -12.71
CA PRO A 217 -5.70 15.88 -12.67
C PRO A 217 -4.85 15.22 -13.76
N CYS A 218 -4.11 14.16 -13.42
CA CYS A 218 -3.29 13.40 -14.35
C CYS A 218 -4.11 13.01 -15.59
N ALA A 219 -3.97 13.78 -16.67
CA ALA A 219 -4.48 13.41 -17.98
C ALA A 219 -3.64 12.23 -18.50
N ARG A 220 -4.34 11.17 -18.92
CA ARG A 220 -3.79 9.99 -19.57
C ARG A 220 -2.85 10.39 -20.72
N ALA A 221 -1.56 10.12 -20.58
CA ALA A 221 -0.69 9.93 -21.74
C ALA A 221 -0.72 8.45 -22.11
N ALA A 222 -1.58 8.09 -23.06
CA ALA A 222 -1.46 6.85 -23.80
C ALA A 222 -0.19 6.96 -24.67
N HIS A 223 0.95 6.48 -24.17
CA HIS A 223 2.13 6.33 -25.01
C HIS A 223 1.96 5.09 -25.89
N ALA A 224 1.38 5.28 -27.07
CA ALA A 224 1.64 4.42 -28.21
C ALA A 224 3.11 4.62 -28.61
N LEU A 225 3.99 3.70 -28.19
CA LEU A 225 5.35 3.64 -28.70
C LEU A 225 5.32 2.89 -30.03
N GLY A 226 5.34 3.66 -31.11
CA GLY A 226 5.62 3.17 -32.46
C GLY A 226 7.03 2.60 -32.53
N SER A 227 7.13 1.38 -33.04
CA SER A 227 8.39 0.73 -33.38
C SER A 227 8.97 1.36 -34.63
N SER A 228 10.10 2.08 -34.52
CA SER A 228 11.02 2.29 -35.64
C SER A 228 12.38 1.72 -35.28
N ARG A 229 12.66 0.54 -35.82
CA ARG A 229 13.95 -0.14 -35.80
C ARG A 229 14.81 0.47 -36.91
N ALA A 230 15.97 1.06 -36.58
CA ALA A 230 16.98 1.39 -37.57
C ALA A 230 17.85 0.14 -37.84
N PRO A 231 18.28 -0.11 -39.10
CA PRO A 231 19.15 -1.24 -39.42
C PRO A 231 20.62 -0.89 -39.12
N GLU A 232 21.34 -1.79 -38.45
CA GLU A 232 22.80 -1.78 -38.40
C GLU A 232 23.36 -2.47 -39.66
N ALA A 233 24.41 -1.86 -40.21
CA ALA A 233 25.26 -2.36 -41.28
C ALA A 233 26.40 -3.22 -40.72
#